data_AF-V2J9S2-F1
#
_entry.id   AF-V2J9S2-F1
#
_cell.length_a   1.000
_cell.length_b   1.000
_cell.length_c   1.000
_cell.angle_alpha   90.00
_cell.angle_beta   90.00
_cell.angle_gamma   90.00
#
_symmetry.space_group_name_H-M   'P 1'
#
loop_
_entity.id
_entity.type
_entity.pdbx_description
1 polymer ?
#
loop_
_entity_poly.entity_id
_entity_poly.type
_entity_poly.pdbx_seq_one_letter_code
_entity_poly.pdbx_strand_id
1 'polypeptide(L)'
;MQLAGYLGPRDISALSRVEPHCRRLLGPMAFRHGIDVRSDRAVTPSNLDAVLRDSVRLLPGPRAEVLARLGRSICRMPPALWLSAAGSLLGAVERLPEAARPAPLGMVALVMLACDDLPPSCALESRRQLYRRVQDALMDLPVSLRVDALSVVLRDLPSQRMAEPPVNHCLAAMVASTLEVEQIWTLRSAARRTFEAPPAFRHADNALRRAIAALPADTPEALLIAFAMPTPAMQTQTVTQHYERFIEFAASHEGSSAALGHIAAAQLLPLLPPEDCLVGWHGAIYKLGELPPDLHCWLLEALADALPGLPPELQADYWLTLYTLAMVHLRSSGERYIVLRQLCRVQNGIVGEHNIDLVNTLIDASAVQALPFRLILLPLALVSGEPRVQAWNTVLDHAEVLEPEQRNQLLPALALTLDRAPDSGAAWDAILAMTLELPVHEQGAALSALANAMAHLPREQVDSALDRLLEAAGPLPRRDRIDLLALLSRLVVDSGLWQQVFRAIQALPRLDRPLPLSSLADNIERLHTATEMTAAWRRIWEATLALHPNDRLLLLMALDSTRNRLPARGGWLADWQWKRQTAALPRTDAIWLDGSAFRARP
;
A
#
# COMPACT_ATOMS: atom_id res chain seq x y z
N MET A 1 46.48 -19.47 21.45
CA MET A 1 45.99 -20.84 21.17
C MET A 1 44.98 -21.37 22.21
N GLN A 2 44.28 -20.54 23.01
CA GLN A 2 43.27 -20.99 23.99
C GLN A 2 41.91 -20.24 23.92
N LEU A 3 41.55 -19.66 22.77
CA LEU A 3 40.25 -19.00 22.55
C LEU A 3 39.65 -19.34 21.17
N ALA A 4 39.79 -20.59 20.74
CA ALA A 4 39.35 -21.07 19.42
C ALA A 4 38.12 -21.99 19.46
N GLY A 5 37.25 -21.87 20.48
CA GLY A 5 36.28 -22.92 20.82
C GLY A 5 34.78 -22.59 20.77
N TYR A 6 34.34 -21.42 20.28
CA TYR A 6 32.94 -21.00 20.51
C TYR A 6 32.01 -20.88 19.30
N LEU A 7 32.41 -21.25 18.08
CA LEU A 7 31.46 -21.35 16.96
C LEU A 7 31.72 -22.60 16.13
N GLY A 8 30.69 -23.42 15.96
CA GLY A 8 30.76 -24.62 15.15
C GLY A 8 30.63 -24.31 13.66
N PRO A 9 31.01 -25.24 12.75
CA PRO A 9 30.92 -25.05 11.29
C PRO A 9 29.53 -24.67 10.77
N ARG A 10 28.47 -24.99 11.52
CA ARG A 10 27.09 -24.60 11.22
C ARG A 10 26.81 -23.11 11.46
N ASP A 11 27.49 -22.46 12.40
CA ASP A 11 27.34 -21.03 12.67
C ASP A 11 28.08 -20.17 11.63
N ILE A 12 29.17 -20.70 11.06
CA ILE A 12 29.92 -20.08 9.95
C ILE A 12 29.11 -20.10 8.64
N SER A 13 28.33 -21.16 8.39
CA SER A 13 27.38 -21.23 7.26
C SER A 13 26.13 -20.37 7.43
N ALA A 14 25.82 -19.89 8.64
CA ALA A 14 24.76 -18.91 8.86
C ALA A 14 25.21 -17.48 8.47
N LEU A 15 26.50 -17.18 8.63
CA LEU A 15 27.09 -15.89 8.24
C LEU A 15 27.12 -15.66 6.72
N SER A 16 27.24 -16.71 5.90
CA SER A 16 27.25 -16.61 4.42
C SER A 16 25.87 -16.39 3.79
N ARG A 17 24.77 -16.47 4.55
CA ARG A 17 23.40 -16.24 4.03
C ARG A 17 22.90 -14.81 4.20
N VAL A 18 23.63 -13.95 4.92
CA VAL A 18 23.27 -12.54 5.19
C VAL A 18 23.81 -11.59 4.08
N GLU A 19 24.33 -12.15 2.99
CA GLU A 19 25.46 -11.58 2.25
C GLU A 19 25.17 -10.46 1.22
N PRO A 20 24.03 -10.34 0.51
CA PRO A 20 23.91 -9.33 -0.53
C PRO A 20 23.64 -7.90 -0.02
N HIS A 21 22.89 -7.76 1.07
CA HIS A 21 22.36 -6.46 1.51
C HIS A 21 23.32 -5.72 2.47
N CYS A 22 23.90 -6.44 3.44
CA CYS A 22 24.91 -5.87 4.34
C CYS A 22 26.20 -5.49 3.59
N ARG A 23 26.60 -6.26 2.56
CA ARG A 23 27.77 -5.90 1.72
C ARG A 23 27.58 -4.63 0.91
N ARG A 24 26.37 -4.37 0.41
CA ARG A 24 26.07 -3.13 -0.34
C ARG A 24 26.10 -1.89 0.55
N LEU A 25 25.63 -2.00 1.79
CA LEU A 25 25.54 -0.87 2.72
C LEU A 25 26.84 -0.61 3.49
N LEU A 26 27.48 -1.67 4.01
CA LEU A 26 28.63 -1.55 4.92
C LEU A 26 29.97 -1.83 4.25
N GLY A 27 30.00 -2.44 3.07
CA GLY A 27 31.23 -2.87 2.37
C GLY A 27 32.26 -1.74 2.15
N PRO A 28 31.87 -0.56 1.65
CA PRO A 28 32.79 0.56 1.46
C PRO A 28 33.36 1.12 2.77
N MET A 29 32.64 1.00 3.90
CA MET A 29 33.06 1.54 5.20
C MET A 29 33.86 0.53 6.02
N ALA A 30 33.46 -0.75 6.01
CA ALA A 30 34.20 -1.85 6.63
C ALA A 30 35.64 -1.95 6.07
N PHE A 31 35.80 -1.74 4.76
CA PHE A 31 37.11 -1.73 4.11
C PHE A 31 38.05 -0.62 4.63
N ARG A 32 37.51 0.57 4.97
CA ARG A 32 38.30 1.67 5.56
C ARG A 32 38.86 1.35 6.95
N HIS A 33 38.22 0.43 7.68
CA HIS A 33 38.68 -0.03 8.99
C HIS A 33 39.51 -1.33 8.91
N GLY A 34 39.98 -1.71 7.72
CA GLY A 34 40.76 -2.92 7.53
C GLY A 34 39.95 -4.21 7.69
N ILE A 35 38.62 -4.13 7.62
CA ILE A 35 37.73 -5.29 7.68
C ILE A 35 37.51 -5.77 6.26
N ASP A 36 38.24 -6.81 5.87
CA ASP A 36 38.01 -7.52 4.63
C ASP A 36 36.82 -8.47 4.79
N VAL A 37 35.67 -8.06 4.25
CA VAL A 37 34.41 -8.81 4.26
C VAL A 37 34.48 -10.10 3.41
N ARG A 38 35.62 -10.35 2.74
CA ARG A 38 35.93 -11.61 2.03
C ARG A 38 36.88 -12.54 2.81
N SER A 39 37.45 -12.09 3.92
CA SER A 39 38.38 -12.90 4.74
C SER A 39 37.65 -13.54 5.94
N ASP A 40 38.03 -14.76 6.33
CA ASP A 40 37.52 -15.50 7.50
C ASP A 40 37.84 -14.85 8.87
N ARG A 41 38.21 -13.56 8.91
CA ARG A 41 38.44 -12.85 10.17
C ARG A 41 37.11 -12.48 10.81
N ALA A 42 36.89 -12.97 12.04
CA ALA A 42 35.67 -12.74 12.80
C ALA A 42 35.39 -11.24 13.03
N VAL A 43 34.14 -10.83 12.80
CA VAL A 43 33.63 -9.51 13.21
C VAL A 43 33.60 -9.47 14.74
N THR A 44 34.45 -8.65 15.34
CA THR A 44 34.45 -8.44 16.80
C THR A 44 33.44 -7.35 17.19
N PRO A 45 32.90 -7.37 18.42
CA PRO A 45 32.02 -6.31 18.93
C PRO A 45 32.64 -4.90 18.81
N SER A 46 33.95 -4.78 19.07
CA SER A 46 34.70 -3.52 18.97
C SER A 46 34.81 -3.00 17.54
N ASN A 47 34.95 -3.88 16.54
CA ASN A 47 35.01 -3.48 15.13
C ASN A 47 33.62 -3.10 14.59
N LEU A 48 32.57 -3.81 15.04
CA LEU A 48 31.19 -3.46 14.70
C LEU A 48 30.83 -2.08 15.27
N ASP A 49 31.19 -1.81 16.54
CA ASP A 49 30.91 -0.53 17.17
C ASP A 49 31.64 0.65 16.49
N ALA A 50 32.89 0.44 16.03
CA ALA A 50 33.61 1.45 15.25
C ALA A 50 32.92 1.73 13.90
N VAL A 51 32.54 0.68 13.18
CA VAL A 51 31.83 0.80 11.89
C VAL A 51 30.49 1.51 12.07
N LEU A 52 29.73 1.18 13.12
CA LEU A 52 28.45 1.82 13.42
C LEU A 52 28.63 3.30 13.79
N ARG A 53 29.64 3.63 14.61
CA ARG A 53 29.95 5.02 14.98
C ARG A 53 30.33 5.87 13.78
N ASP A 54 31.14 5.36 12.87
CA ASP A 54 31.59 6.11 11.70
C ASP A 54 30.56 6.13 10.56
N SER A 55 29.74 5.08 10.43
CA SER A 55 28.58 5.07 9.50
C SER A 55 27.60 6.19 9.84
N VAL A 56 27.31 6.43 11.12
CA VAL A 56 26.42 7.52 11.56
C VAL A 56 26.98 8.90 11.18
N ARG A 57 28.31 9.06 11.19
CA ARG A 57 28.98 10.33 10.85
C ARG A 57 29.05 10.59 9.34
N LEU A 58 29.15 9.54 8.52
CA LEU A 58 29.52 9.64 7.10
C LEU A 58 28.35 9.52 6.11
N LEU A 59 27.13 9.22 6.56
CA LEU A 59 26.00 9.04 5.64
C LEU A 59 25.37 10.39 5.20
N PRO A 60 25.33 10.69 3.89
CA PRO A 60 24.45 11.71 3.33
C PRO A 60 23.03 11.13 3.13
N GLY A 61 22.01 11.86 3.56
CA GLY A 61 20.59 11.46 3.48
C GLY A 61 19.90 11.32 4.85
N PRO A 62 18.62 10.90 4.89
CA PRO A 62 17.83 10.84 6.11
C PRO A 62 18.34 9.74 7.05
N ARG A 63 19.23 10.13 7.98
CA ARG A 63 19.93 9.24 8.94
C ARG A 63 19.00 8.27 9.67
N ALA A 64 17.77 8.65 9.94
CA ALA A 64 16.76 7.81 10.58
C ALA A 64 16.43 6.53 9.78
N GLU A 65 16.26 6.62 8.47
CA GLU A 65 15.87 5.47 7.67
C GLU A 65 16.99 4.42 7.62
N VAL A 66 18.23 4.88 7.53
CA VAL A 66 19.39 3.98 7.53
C VAL A 66 19.53 3.28 8.88
N LEU A 67 19.34 4.00 10.00
CA LEU A 67 19.37 3.38 11.33
C LEU A 67 18.21 2.39 11.54
N ALA A 68 17.01 2.67 11.02
CA ALA A 68 15.90 1.72 11.08
C ALA A 68 16.18 0.44 10.25
N ARG A 69 16.75 0.59 9.04
CA ARG A 69 17.18 -0.55 8.21
C ARG A 69 18.31 -1.35 8.86
N LEU A 70 19.21 -0.67 9.57
CA LEU A 70 20.27 -1.31 10.33
C LEU A 70 19.70 -2.12 11.50
N GLY A 71 18.73 -1.58 12.25
CA GLY A 71 18.01 -2.32 13.29
C GLY A 71 17.41 -3.63 12.77
N ARG A 72 16.77 -3.61 11.59
CA ARG A 72 16.25 -4.83 10.93
C ARG A 72 17.35 -5.84 10.59
N SER A 73 18.55 -5.35 10.31
CA SER A 73 19.71 -6.19 9.99
C SER A 73 20.33 -6.79 11.26
N ILE A 74 20.28 -6.09 12.39
CA ILE A 74 20.73 -6.61 13.70
C ILE A 74 19.94 -7.85 14.11
N CYS A 75 18.62 -7.87 13.89
CA CYS A 75 17.77 -9.05 14.13
C CYS A 75 18.21 -10.31 13.35
N ARG A 76 19.06 -10.17 12.33
CA ARG A 76 19.58 -11.27 11.50
C ARG A 76 21.02 -11.66 11.86
N MET A 77 21.66 -10.96 12.80
CA MET A 77 23.02 -11.27 13.26
C MET A 77 23.02 -12.50 14.19
N PRO A 78 24.18 -13.12 14.46
CA PRO A 78 24.30 -14.09 15.54
C PRO A 78 23.89 -13.49 16.90
N PRO A 79 23.12 -14.21 17.75
CA PRO A 79 22.61 -13.67 19.01
C PRO A 79 23.67 -13.10 19.96
N ALA A 80 24.88 -13.68 19.94
CA ALA A 80 26.03 -13.20 20.72
C ALA A 80 26.43 -11.73 20.42
N LEU A 81 26.02 -11.18 19.28
CA LEU A 81 26.32 -9.81 18.86
C LEU A 81 25.15 -8.82 19.11
N TRP A 82 23.95 -9.32 19.42
CA TRP A 82 22.74 -8.49 19.48
C TRP A 82 22.82 -7.39 20.53
N LEU A 83 23.23 -7.72 21.76
CA LEU A 83 23.29 -6.73 22.85
C LEU A 83 24.28 -5.60 22.56
N SER A 84 25.46 -5.92 21.98
CA SER A 84 26.44 -4.90 21.61
C SER A 84 25.95 -4.05 20.45
N ALA A 85 25.38 -4.68 19.40
CA ALA A 85 24.89 -3.96 18.24
C ALA A 85 23.68 -3.07 18.57
N ALA A 86 22.76 -3.55 19.42
CA ALA A 86 21.61 -2.81 19.91
C ALA A 86 22.02 -1.63 20.79
N GLY A 87 23.00 -1.80 21.67
CA GLY A 87 23.57 -0.70 22.47
C GLY A 87 24.20 0.40 21.61
N SER A 88 24.98 0.02 20.59
CA SER A 88 25.57 0.97 19.63
C SER A 88 24.52 1.66 18.78
N LEU A 89 23.48 0.94 18.34
CA LEU A 89 22.35 1.50 17.60
C LEU A 89 21.59 2.50 18.47
N LEU A 90 21.26 2.16 19.72
CA LEU A 90 20.57 3.05 20.65
C LEU A 90 21.36 4.35 20.86
N GLY A 91 22.66 4.25 21.11
CA GLY A 91 23.53 5.44 21.25
C GLY A 91 23.63 6.29 19.98
N ALA A 92 23.43 5.72 18.80
CA ALA A 92 23.31 6.46 17.54
C ALA A 92 21.95 7.15 17.40
N VAL A 93 20.88 6.49 17.84
CA VAL A 93 19.51 7.00 17.79
C VAL A 93 19.28 8.14 18.78
N GLU A 94 19.84 8.07 20.00
CA GLU A 94 19.80 9.15 21.00
C GLU A 94 20.40 10.47 20.47
N ARG A 95 21.32 10.40 19.49
CA ARG A 95 21.95 11.58 18.86
C ARG A 95 21.15 12.16 17.69
N LEU A 96 20.06 11.52 17.26
CA LEU A 96 19.19 12.08 16.23
C LEU A 96 18.36 13.24 16.80
N PRO A 97 17.94 14.20 15.95
CA PRO A 97 16.85 15.11 16.30
C PRO A 97 15.61 14.32 16.73
N GLU A 98 14.88 14.84 17.70
CA GLU A 98 13.72 14.19 18.34
C GLU A 98 12.70 13.64 17.33
N ALA A 99 12.32 14.43 16.32
CA ALA A 99 11.41 14.04 15.25
C ALA A 99 11.88 12.85 14.38
N ALA A 100 13.18 12.53 14.41
CA ALA A 100 13.79 11.48 13.60
C ALA A 100 14.05 10.18 14.40
N ARG A 101 13.81 10.18 15.71
CA ARG A 101 14.03 9.03 16.61
C ARG A 101 12.98 7.90 16.56
N PRO A 102 11.69 8.10 16.23
CA PRO A 102 10.67 7.07 16.44
C PRO A 102 10.93 5.75 15.73
N ALA A 103 11.17 5.78 14.42
CA ALA A 103 11.36 4.55 13.65
C ALA A 103 12.63 3.77 14.08
N PRO A 104 13.78 4.41 14.29
CA PRO A 104 14.94 3.73 14.85
C PRO A 104 14.74 3.21 16.28
N LEU A 105 14.07 3.97 17.17
CA LEU A 105 13.77 3.52 18.54
C LEU A 105 12.84 2.31 18.53
N GLY A 106 11.81 2.32 17.69
CA GLY A 106 10.93 1.17 17.50
C GLY A 106 11.70 -0.08 17.06
N MET A 107 12.68 0.08 16.17
CA MET A 107 13.54 -1.02 15.76
C MET A 107 14.49 -1.52 16.85
N VAL A 108 15.01 -0.63 17.70
CA VAL A 108 15.83 -1.04 18.86
C VAL A 108 14.97 -1.80 19.87
N ALA A 109 13.76 -1.32 20.17
CA ALA A 109 12.81 -2.01 21.03
C ALA A 109 12.45 -3.40 20.48
N LEU A 110 12.29 -3.52 19.17
CA LEU A 110 12.04 -4.80 18.52
C LEU A 110 13.24 -5.78 18.60
N VAL A 111 14.47 -5.28 18.42
CA VAL A 111 15.69 -6.07 18.65
C VAL A 111 15.75 -6.55 20.10
N MET A 112 15.32 -5.71 21.06
CA MET A 112 15.28 -6.07 22.47
C MET A 112 14.28 -7.19 22.77
N LEU A 113 13.06 -7.08 22.26
CA LEU A 113 12.05 -8.14 22.38
C LEU A 113 12.52 -9.44 21.73
N ALA A 114 13.35 -9.37 20.69
CA ALA A 114 13.98 -10.54 20.09
C ALA A 114 15.09 -11.15 20.98
N CYS A 115 15.77 -10.35 21.81
CA CYS A 115 16.87 -10.81 22.67
C CYS A 115 16.43 -11.69 23.85
N ASP A 116 15.13 -11.84 24.11
CA ASP A 116 14.65 -12.65 25.23
C ASP A 116 14.88 -14.17 25.05
N ASP A 117 15.26 -14.62 23.84
CA ASP A 117 15.69 -16.01 23.57
C ASP A 117 17.17 -16.28 23.85
N LEU A 118 17.93 -15.28 24.30
CA LEU A 118 19.34 -15.50 24.62
C LEU A 118 19.46 -16.46 25.81
N PRO A 119 20.40 -17.43 25.76
CA PRO A 119 20.61 -18.34 26.88
C PRO A 119 20.92 -17.55 28.15
N PRO A 120 20.47 -18.04 29.33
CA PRO A 120 20.61 -17.33 30.61
C PRO A 120 22.06 -17.05 31.03
N SER A 121 23.04 -17.63 30.34
CA SER A 121 24.47 -17.33 30.47
C SER A 121 24.89 -15.98 29.86
N CYS A 122 24.05 -15.36 29.02
CA CYS A 122 24.24 -13.96 28.62
C CYS A 122 23.88 -13.03 29.78
N ALA A 123 24.74 -12.06 30.09
CA ALA A 123 24.64 -11.21 31.29
C ALA A 123 23.25 -10.53 31.41
N LEU A 124 22.40 -11.07 32.29
CA LEU A 124 21.06 -10.57 32.64
C LEU A 124 21.07 -9.06 32.95
N GLU A 125 22.16 -8.58 33.53
CA GLU A 125 22.35 -7.18 33.90
C GLU A 125 22.51 -6.27 32.67
N SER A 126 23.28 -6.68 31.66
CA SER A 126 23.42 -5.93 30.41
C SER A 126 22.10 -5.81 29.65
N ARG A 127 21.26 -6.85 29.72
CA ARG A 127 19.90 -6.84 29.15
C ARG A 127 18.99 -5.86 29.90
N ARG A 128 18.97 -5.92 31.23
CA ARG A 128 18.18 -5.00 32.08
C ARG A 128 18.59 -3.55 31.88
N GLN A 129 19.90 -3.28 31.79
CA GLN A 129 20.43 -1.94 31.55
C GLN A 129 20.00 -1.42 30.18
N LEU A 130 20.03 -2.26 29.14
CA LEU A 130 19.60 -1.86 27.80
C LEU A 130 18.08 -1.63 27.73
N TYR A 131 17.26 -2.45 28.41
CA TYR A 131 15.82 -2.23 28.53
C TYR A 131 15.48 -0.90 29.18
N ARG A 132 16.10 -0.57 30.32
CA ARG A 132 15.88 0.73 30.98
C ARG A 132 16.23 1.89 30.05
N ARG A 133 17.37 1.81 29.35
CA ARG A 133 17.76 2.86 28.39
C ARG A 133 16.79 3.03 27.23
N VAL A 134 16.23 1.95 26.70
CA VAL A 134 15.19 2.03 25.65
C VAL A 134 13.90 2.64 26.21
N GLN A 135 13.52 2.25 27.43
CA GLN A 135 12.36 2.81 28.12
C GLN A 135 12.53 4.31 28.38
N ASP A 136 13.66 4.72 28.94
CA ASP A 136 13.99 6.14 29.21
C ASP A 136 13.98 6.93 27.90
N ALA A 137 14.61 6.41 26.84
CA ALA A 137 14.62 7.06 25.52
C ALA A 137 13.24 7.15 24.86
N LEU A 138 12.32 6.22 25.16
CA LEU A 138 10.93 6.31 24.73
C LEU A 138 10.14 7.30 25.60
N MET A 139 10.40 7.39 26.90
CA MET A 139 9.74 8.32 27.81
C MET A 139 10.14 9.77 27.56
N ASP A 140 11.35 10.01 27.06
CA ASP A 140 11.83 11.32 26.65
C ASP A 140 11.20 11.84 25.35
N LEU A 141 10.42 11.02 24.63
CA LEU A 141 9.73 11.44 23.42
C LEU A 141 8.38 12.11 23.71
N PRO A 142 7.97 13.10 22.89
CA PRO A 142 6.61 13.61 22.85
C PRO A 142 5.64 12.48 22.51
N VAL A 143 4.41 12.60 22.99
CA VAL A 143 3.46 11.49 22.98
C VAL A 143 3.14 10.97 21.58
N SER A 144 2.99 11.85 20.59
CA SER A 144 2.79 11.48 19.19
C SER A 144 3.94 10.61 18.64
N LEU A 145 5.17 10.96 18.98
CA LEU A 145 6.38 10.27 18.57
C LEU A 145 6.56 8.91 19.29
N ARG A 146 6.05 8.79 20.52
CA ARG A 146 5.95 7.50 21.24
C ARG A 146 5.02 6.53 20.51
N VAL A 147 3.85 6.99 20.09
CA VAL A 147 2.88 6.19 19.32
C VAL A 147 3.49 5.71 17.99
N ASP A 148 4.25 6.57 17.31
CA ASP A 148 4.95 6.19 16.07
C ASP A 148 6.01 5.11 16.31
N ALA A 149 6.80 5.24 17.38
CA ALA A 149 7.81 4.24 17.74
C ALA A 149 7.18 2.89 18.07
N LEU A 150 6.11 2.89 18.88
CA LEU A 150 5.35 1.68 19.22
C LEU A 150 4.66 1.06 18.01
N SER A 151 4.18 1.87 17.06
CA SER A 151 3.59 1.39 15.81
C SER A 151 4.60 0.65 14.94
N VAL A 152 5.88 1.03 14.98
CA VAL A 152 6.96 0.28 14.31
C VAL A 152 7.19 -1.07 15.00
N VAL A 153 7.20 -1.11 16.34
CA VAL A 153 7.32 -2.37 17.09
C VAL A 153 6.18 -3.31 16.72
N LEU A 154 4.94 -2.84 16.77
CA LEU A 154 3.77 -3.67 16.45
C LEU A 154 3.80 -4.17 15.00
N ARG A 155 4.21 -3.32 14.05
CA ARG A 155 4.25 -3.69 12.63
C ARG A 155 5.26 -4.78 12.30
N ASP A 156 6.45 -4.67 12.89
CA ASP A 156 7.57 -5.51 12.51
C ASP A 156 7.70 -6.75 13.42
N LEU A 157 6.96 -6.82 14.54
CA LEU A 157 7.01 -7.97 15.48
C LEU A 157 6.25 -9.18 14.91
N PRO A 158 6.90 -10.37 14.80
CA PRO A 158 6.23 -11.56 14.28
C PRO A 158 5.00 -11.94 15.12
N SER A 159 3.89 -12.25 14.45
CA SER A 159 2.60 -12.56 15.09
C SER A 159 2.65 -13.70 16.10
N GLN A 160 3.52 -14.68 15.89
CA GLN A 160 3.74 -15.82 16.79
C GLN A 160 4.35 -15.41 18.14
N ARG A 161 5.15 -14.34 18.17
CA ARG A 161 5.83 -13.85 19.37
C ARG A 161 4.98 -12.98 20.27
N MET A 162 3.97 -12.31 19.72
CA MET A 162 3.05 -11.50 20.53
C MET A 162 2.29 -12.32 21.58
N ALA A 163 2.15 -13.63 21.38
CA ALA A 163 1.51 -14.53 22.34
C ALA A 163 2.47 -14.98 23.46
N GLU A 164 3.78 -14.77 23.33
CA GLU A 164 4.75 -15.20 24.33
C GLU A 164 4.63 -14.32 25.59
N PRO A 165 4.51 -14.93 26.79
CA PRO A 165 4.38 -14.18 28.04
C PRO A 165 5.42 -13.05 28.23
N PRO A 166 6.74 -13.25 28.03
CA PRO A 166 7.71 -12.19 28.26
C PRO A 166 7.53 -10.98 27.33
N VAL A 167 7.25 -11.23 26.05
CA VAL A 167 7.00 -10.19 25.03
C VAL A 167 5.71 -9.42 25.34
N ASN A 168 4.66 -10.14 25.74
CA ASN A 168 3.38 -9.54 26.13
C ASN A 168 3.51 -8.66 27.39
N HIS A 169 4.20 -9.13 28.43
CA HIS A 169 4.42 -8.33 29.65
C HIS A 169 5.29 -7.08 29.38
N CYS A 170 6.28 -7.17 28.49
CA CYS A 170 7.10 -6.01 28.12
C CYS A 170 6.30 -4.98 27.31
N LEU A 171 5.52 -5.42 26.32
CA LEU A 171 4.63 -4.54 25.55
C LEU A 171 3.55 -3.92 26.44
N ALA A 172 2.98 -4.70 27.37
CA ALA A 172 2.02 -4.25 28.36
C ALA A 172 2.60 -3.14 29.24
N ALA A 173 3.79 -3.37 29.81
CA ALA A 173 4.48 -2.39 30.63
C ALA A 173 4.85 -1.13 29.84
N MET A 174 5.29 -1.28 28.59
CA MET A 174 5.58 -0.15 27.70
C MET A 174 4.33 0.66 27.40
N VAL A 175 3.21 0.03 27.03
CA VAL A 175 1.95 0.74 26.71
C VAL A 175 1.34 1.39 27.95
N ALA A 176 1.26 0.65 29.07
CA ALA A 176 0.66 1.13 30.31
C ALA A 176 1.43 2.30 30.95
N SER A 177 2.75 2.35 30.77
CA SER A 177 3.57 3.46 31.30
C SER A 177 3.67 4.66 30.37
N THR A 178 3.16 4.58 29.12
CA THR A 178 3.40 5.60 28.10
C THR A 178 2.17 6.27 27.50
N LEU A 179 0.98 5.65 27.51
CA LEU A 179 -0.17 6.14 26.72
C LEU A 179 -1.42 6.47 27.55
N GLU A 180 -2.10 7.56 27.18
CA GLU A 180 -3.45 7.93 27.60
C GLU A 180 -4.55 7.20 26.79
N VAL A 181 -5.81 7.27 27.23
CA VAL A 181 -6.94 6.50 26.66
C VAL A 181 -7.14 6.73 25.16
N GLU A 182 -7.09 7.98 24.70
CA GLU A 182 -7.24 8.32 23.27
C GLU A 182 -6.08 7.77 22.42
N GLN A 183 -4.90 7.62 23.01
CA GLN A 183 -3.69 7.13 22.35
C GLN A 183 -3.68 5.61 22.29
N ILE A 184 -4.25 4.93 23.30
CA ILE A 184 -4.50 3.49 23.27
C ILE A 184 -5.44 3.15 22.10
N TRP A 185 -6.48 3.94 21.87
CA TRP A 185 -7.35 3.79 20.69
C TRP A 185 -6.62 4.02 19.37
N THR A 186 -5.79 5.07 19.29
CA THR A 186 -4.98 5.34 18.10
C THR A 186 -4.02 4.18 17.78
N LEU A 187 -3.36 3.64 18.81
CA LEU A 187 -2.47 2.48 18.69
C LEU A 187 -3.23 1.21 18.30
N ARG A 188 -4.43 0.99 18.84
CA ARG A 188 -5.31 -0.13 18.49
C ARG A 188 -5.75 -0.05 17.01
N SER A 189 -6.12 1.13 16.54
CA SER A 189 -6.45 1.37 15.13
C SER A 189 -5.24 1.22 14.21
N ALA A 190 -4.04 1.62 14.65
CA ALA A 190 -2.79 1.35 13.93
C ALA A 190 -2.49 -0.17 13.86
N ALA A 191 -2.67 -0.90 14.97
CA ALA A 191 -2.53 -2.35 15.02
C ALA A 191 -3.54 -3.07 14.10
N ARG A 192 -4.83 -2.67 14.15
CA ARG A 192 -5.89 -3.21 13.28
C ARG A 192 -5.59 -2.99 11.80
N ARG A 193 -5.03 -1.82 11.44
CA ARG A 193 -4.60 -1.52 10.06
C ARG A 193 -3.41 -2.35 9.61
N THR A 194 -2.57 -2.77 10.54
CA THR A 194 -1.30 -3.44 10.24
C THR A 194 -1.44 -4.96 10.15
N PHE A 195 -2.35 -5.56 10.93
CA PHE A 195 -2.57 -7.01 10.93
C PHE A 195 -3.80 -7.38 10.07
N GLU A 196 -3.57 -7.70 8.80
CA GLU A 196 -4.64 -8.16 7.88
C GLU A 196 -5.21 -9.55 8.25
N ALA A 197 -4.48 -10.35 9.05
CA ALA A 197 -4.89 -11.70 9.46
C ALA A 197 -5.63 -11.72 10.82
N PRO A 198 -6.84 -12.30 10.91
CA PRO A 198 -7.67 -12.33 12.12
C PRO A 198 -7.04 -12.88 13.41
N PRO A 199 -6.15 -13.90 13.40
CA PRO A 199 -5.57 -14.40 14.65
C PRO A 199 -4.50 -13.46 15.22
N ALA A 200 -3.68 -12.82 14.38
CA ALA A 200 -2.62 -11.91 14.83
C ALA A 200 -3.19 -10.64 15.49
N PHE A 201 -4.23 -10.05 14.89
CA PHE A 201 -4.98 -8.95 15.50
C PHE A 201 -5.62 -9.38 16.83
N ARG A 202 -6.27 -10.56 16.88
CA ARG A 202 -6.87 -11.08 18.12
C ARG A 202 -5.84 -11.27 19.23
N HIS A 203 -4.63 -11.72 18.92
CA HIS A 203 -3.57 -11.87 19.93
C HIS A 203 -3.05 -10.52 20.44
N ALA A 204 -2.82 -9.55 19.55
CA ALA A 204 -2.42 -8.18 19.92
C ALA A 204 -3.51 -7.48 20.75
N ASP A 205 -4.77 -7.58 20.33
CA ASP A 205 -5.93 -7.04 21.04
C ASP A 205 -6.10 -7.70 22.42
N ASN A 206 -5.92 -9.03 22.52
CA ASN A 206 -5.98 -9.75 23.80
C ASN A 206 -4.79 -9.48 24.74
N ALA A 207 -3.61 -9.18 24.19
CA ALA A 207 -2.45 -8.75 24.97
C ALA A 207 -2.69 -7.36 25.56
N LEU A 208 -3.18 -6.43 24.73
CA LEU A 208 -3.57 -5.08 25.15
C LEU A 208 -4.68 -5.10 26.20
N ARG A 209 -5.71 -5.94 26.03
CA ARG A 209 -6.78 -6.15 27.02
C ARG A 209 -6.25 -6.66 28.37
N ARG A 210 -5.33 -7.62 28.36
CA ARG A 210 -4.74 -8.17 29.60
C ARG A 210 -3.83 -7.17 30.32
N ALA A 211 -3.06 -6.40 29.57
CA ALA A 211 -2.24 -5.31 30.10
C ALA A 211 -3.07 -4.26 30.83
N ILE A 212 -4.21 -3.89 30.25
CA ILE A 212 -5.13 -2.86 30.76
C ILE A 212 -5.94 -3.39 31.94
N ALA A 213 -6.35 -4.67 31.92
CA ALA A 213 -7.03 -5.33 33.05
C ALA A 213 -6.15 -5.46 34.31
N ALA A 214 -4.83 -5.29 34.18
CA ALA A 214 -3.90 -5.30 35.31
C ALA A 214 -3.68 -3.90 35.93
N LEU A 215 -4.35 -2.85 35.44
CA LEU A 215 -4.25 -1.50 35.98
C LEU A 215 -5.02 -1.36 37.32
N PRO A 216 -4.62 -0.44 38.21
CA PRO A 216 -5.28 -0.18 39.50
C PRO A 216 -6.77 0.18 39.37
N ALA A 217 -7.57 -0.17 40.38
CA ALA A 217 -9.04 -0.07 40.38
C ALA A 217 -9.59 1.37 40.36
N ASP A 218 -8.73 2.38 40.52
CA ASP A 218 -9.01 3.81 40.60
C ASP A 218 -8.90 4.53 39.24
N THR A 219 -8.78 3.78 38.14
CA THR A 219 -8.83 4.31 36.76
C THR A 219 -10.30 4.64 36.38
N PRO A 220 -10.64 5.85 35.86
CA PRO A 220 -12.02 6.36 35.80
C PRO A 220 -12.99 5.50 34.99
N GLU A 221 -14.27 5.50 35.40
CA GLU A 221 -15.42 4.74 34.85
C GLU A 221 -15.61 4.88 33.33
N ALA A 222 -15.06 5.92 32.70
CA ALA A 222 -14.97 6.06 31.25
C ALA A 222 -14.20 4.90 30.56
N LEU A 223 -13.23 4.29 31.24
CA LEU A 223 -12.52 3.09 30.76
C LEU A 223 -13.36 1.81 30.85
N LEU A 224 -14.30 1.74 31.80
CA LEU A 224 -15.29 0.65 31.86
C LEU A 224 -16.35 0.82 30.77
N ILE A 225 -16.77 2.05 30.50
CA ILE A 225 -17.73 2.43 29.44
C ILE A 225 -17.12 2.18 28.04
N ALA A 226 -15.81 2.42 27.85
CA ALA A 226 -15.12 2.13 26.59
C ALA A 226 -14.88 0.64 26.30
N PHE A 227 -15.05 -0.25 27.30
CA PHE A 227 -14.63 -1.66 27.18
C PHE A 227 -15.65 -2.71 27.64
N ALA A 228 -16.87 -2.33 28.01
CA ALA A 228 -18.00 -3.25 28.15
C ALA A 228 -18.53 -3.68 26.76
N MET A 229 -17.69 -4.36 25.97
CA MET A 229 -18.16 -5.03 24.76
C MET A 229 -18.94 -6.29 25.17
N PRO A 230 -20.18 -6.46 24.68
CA PRO A 230 -20.96 -7.65 24.96
C PRO A 230 -20.24 -8.89 24.46
N THR A 231 -20.27 -9.93 25.29
CA THR A 231 -19.96 -11.28 24.80
C THR A 231 -21.22 -11.86 24.15
N PRO A 232 -21.10 -12.83 23.24
CA PRO A 232 -22.27 -13.53 22.67
C PRO A 232 -23.20 -14.17 23.72
N ALA A 233 -22.78 -14.21 24.99
CA ALA A 233 -23.54 -14.74 26.12
C ALA A 233 -24.35 -13.67 26.89
N MET A 234 -24.28 -12.38 26.50
CA MET A 234 -25.10 -11.34 27.13
C MET A 234 -26.58 -11.52 26.77
N GLN A 235 -27.46 -11.42 27.77
CA GLN A 235 -28.91 -11.47 27.57
C GLN A 235 -29.38 -10.24 26.81
N THR A 236 -30.36 -10.39 25.91
CA THR A 236 -30.92 -9.31 25.07
C THR A 236 -31.35 -8.10 25.91
N GLN A 237 -31.97 -8.32 27.06
CA GLN A 237 -32.38 -7.24 27.97
C GLN A 237 -31.20 -6.40 28.48
N THR A 238 -30.04 -7.02 28.70
CA THR A 238 -28.82 -6.35 29.12
C THR A 238 -28.22 -5.53 27.97
N VAL A 239 -28.29 -6.03 26.74
CA VAL A 239 -27.85 -5.30 25.53
C VAL A 239 -28.71 -4.06 25.32
N THR A 240 -30.03 -4.16 25.41
CA THR A 240 -30.95 -3.03 25.28
C THR A 240 -30.69 -1.96 26.34
N GLN A 241 -30.51 -2.36 27.61
CA GLN A 241 -30.19 -1.41 28.70
C GLN A 241 -28.85 -0.72 28.51
N HIS A 242 -27.84 -1.42 27.98
CA HIS A 242 -26.56 -0.78 27.66
C HIS A 242 -26.70 0.18 26.48
N TYR A 243 -27.46 -0.19 25.45
CA TYR A 243 -27.75 0.68 24.31
C TYR A 243 -28.42 1.98 24.75
N GLU A 244 -29.50 1.89 25.54
CA GLU A 244 -30.20 3.05 26.09
C GLU A 244 -29.26 3.94 26.91
N ARG A 245 -28.44 3.36 27.79
CA ARG A 245 -27.46 4.11 28.59
C ARG A 245 -26.41 4.81 27.74
N PHE A 246 -25.95 4.20 26.65
CA PHE A 246 -24.99 4.85 25.75
C PHE A 246 -25.63 5.97 24.95
N ILE A 247 -26.91 5.85 24.58
CA ILE A 247 -27.68 6.93 23.95
C ILE A 247 -27.92 8.08 24.94
N GLU A 248 -28.31 7.79 26.19
CA GLU A 248 -28.47 8.80 27.26
C GLU A 248 -27.13 9.49 27.59
N PHE A 249 -26.04 8.73 27.63
CA PHE A 249 -24.69 9.26 27.79
C PHE A 249 -24.33 10.19 26.64
N ALA A 250 -24.57 9.77 25.40
CA ALA A 250 -24.32 10.59 24.22
C ALA A 250 -25.15 11.89 24.25
N ALA A 251 -26.41 11.81 24.68
CA ALA A 251 -27.33 12.95 24.75
C ALA A 251 -27.00 13.95 25.87
N SER A 252 -26.30 13.51 26.92
CA SER A 252 -25.94 14.34 28.08
C SER A 252 -24.54 14.97 28.00
N HIS A 253 -23.78 14.65 26.95
CA HIS A 253 -22.41 15.14 26.74
C HIS A 253 -22.27 15.84 25.38
N GLU A 254 -21.20 16.62 25.21
CA GLU A 254 -20.87 17.30 23.95
C GLU A 254 -19.51 16.82 23.41
N GLY A 255 -19.25 17.07 22.12
CA GLY A 255 -17.96 16.80 21.48
C GLY A 255 -17.58 15.31 21.47
N SER A 256 -16.31 15.02 21.77
CA SER A 256 -15.74 13.66 21.71
C SER A 256 -16.45 12.65 22.63
N SER A 257 -16.93 13.10 23.79
CA SER A 257 -17.65 12.25 24.74
C SER A 257 -19.02 11.82 24.19
N ALA A 258 -19.76 12.73 23.56
CA ALA A 258 -21.02 12.42 22.91
C ALA A 258 -20.82 11.37 21.79
N ALA A 259 -19.76 11.56 21.00
CA ALA A 259 -19.42 10.68 19.91
C ALA A 259 -19.01 9.28 20.37
N LEU A 260 -18.28 9.16 21.48
CA LEU A 260 -17.97 7.86 22.09
C LEU A 260 -19.24 7.12 22.53
N GLY A 261 -20.23 7.84 23.08
CA GLY A 261 -21.55 7.28 23.36
C GLY A 261 -22.25 6.75 22.11
N HIS A 262 -22.24 7.52 21.02
CA HIS A 262 -22.82 7.08 19.74
C HIS A 262 -22.09 5.89 19.12
N ILE A 263 -20.75 5.84 19.19
CA ILE A 263 -19.96 4.71 18.70
C ILE A 263 -20.25 3.44 19.51
N ALA A 264 -20.33 3.57 20.84
CA ALA A 264 -20.65 2.45 21.72
C ALA A 264 -22.08 1.93 21.47
N ALA A 265 -23.06 2.82 21.30
CA ALA A 265 -24.42 2.45 20.92
C ALA A 265 -24.46 1.76 19.55
N ALA A 266 -23.70 2.25 18.56
CA ALA A 266 -23.62 1.66 17.24
C ALA A 266 -23.10 0.22 17.22
N GLN A 267 -22.17 -0.10 18.13
CA GLN A 267 -21.61 -1.45 18.28
C GLN A 267 -22.59 -2.44 18.92
N LEU A 268 -23.62 -1.97 19.62
CA LEU A 268 -24.66 -2.81 20.21
C LEU A 268 -25.83 -3.09 19.27
N LEU A 269 -25.99 -2.31 18.20
CA LEU A 269 -27.10 -2.45 17.26
C LEU A 269 -27.27 -3.86 16.66
N PRO A 270 -26.20 -4.60 16.28
CA PRO A 270 -26.34 -5.97 15.78
C PRO A 270 -26.93 -6.97 16.78
N LEU A 271 -26.98 -6.59 18.06
CA LEU A 271 -27.40 -7.45 19.17
C LEU A 271 -28.77 -7.05 19.71
N LEU A 272 -29.36 -5.99 19.18
CA LEU A 272 -30.73 -5.58 19.51
C LEU A 272 -31.76 -6.44 18.76
N PRO A 273 -32.99 -6.53 19.28
CA PRO A 273 -34.12 -7.06 18.52
C PRO A 273 -34.30 -6.27 17.20
N PRO A 274 -34.71 -6.93 16.09
CA PRO A 274 -34.90 -6.28 14.79
C PRO A 274 -35.79 -5.04 14.80
N GLU A 275 -36.84 -5.07 15.62
CA GLU A 275 -37.79 -3.96 15.83
C GLU A 275 -37.14 -2.71 16.46
N ASP A 276 -36.14 -2.90 17.33
CA ASP A 276 -35.46 -1.82 18.05
C ASP A 276 -34.27 -1.27 17.25
N CYS A 277 -33.70 -2.08 16.36
CA CYS A 277 -32.64 -1.67 15.45
C CYS A 277 -33.08 -0.44 14.65
N LEU A 278 -34.22 -0.50 13.95
CA LEU A 278 -34.68 0.57 13.06
C LEU A 278 -34.89 1.92 13.77
N VAL A 279 -35.45 1.91 14.98
CA VAL A 279 -35.69 3.13 15.77
C VAL A 279 -34.38 3.71 16.28
N GLY A 280 -33.48 2.85 16.78
CA GLY A 280 -32.15 3.25 17.20
C GLY A 280 -31.31 3.83 16.05
N TRP A 281 -31.46 3.27 14.85
CA TRP A 281 -30.80 3.73 13.63
C TRP A 281 -31.25 5.13 13.22
N HIS A 282 -32.56 5.39 13.13
CA HIS A 282 -33.08 6.71 12.77
C HIS A 282 -32.64 7.80 13.74
N GLY A 283 -32.58 7.49 15.05
CA GLY A 283 -32.06 8.41 16.06
C GLY A 283 -30.58 8.74 15.87
N ALA A 284 -29.74 7.73 15.60
CA ALA A 284 -28.32 7.92 15.31
C ALA A 284 -28.09 8.74 14.03
N ILE A 285 -28.91 8.51 12.99
CA ILE A 285 -28.83 9.20 11.69
C ILE A 285 -29.24 10.66 11.78
N TYR A 286 -30.29 10.97 12.55
CA TYR A 286 -30.72 12.36 12.73
C TYR A 286 -29.65 13.20 13.44
N LYS A 287 -28.92 12.58 14.38
CA LYS A 287 -27.84 13.20 15.16
C LYS A 287 -26.49 13.29 14.41
N LEU A 288 -26.34 12.59 13.29
CA LEU A 288 -25.11 12.55 12.50
C LEU A 288 -24.72 13.87 11.83
N GLY A 289 -25.71 14.73 11.53
CA GLY A 289 -25.43 16.10 11.08
C GLY A 289 -24.71 16.96 12.11
N GLU A 290 -24.74 16.55 13.39
CA GLU A 290 -24.11 17.24 14.52
C GLU A 290 -22.74 16.65 14.89
N LEU A 291 -22.36 15.50 14.31
CA LEU A 291 -21.08 14.85 14.62
C LEU A 291 -19.90 15.50 13.86
N PRO A 292 -18.73 15.66 14.52
CA PRO A 292 -17.50 16.05 13.86
C PRO A 292 -17.12 15.09 12.70
N PRO A 293 -16.57 15.59 11.58
CA PRO A 293 -16.24 14.78 10.41
C PRO A 293 -15.33 13.59 10.71
N ASP A 294 -14.36 13.75 11.61
CA ASP A 294 -13.42 12.71 12.03
C ASP A 294 -14.11 11.50 12.68
N LEU A 295 -15.34 11.67 13.18
CA LEU A 295 -16.12 10.62 13.85
C LEU A 295 -17.11 9.92 12.90
N HIS A 296 -17.46 10.53 11.77
CA HIS A 296 -18.30 9.89 10.75
C HIS A 296 -17.66 8.61 10.19
N CYS A 297 -16.33 8.60 10.01
CA CYS A 297 -15.61 7.41 9.53
C CYS A 297 -15.74 6.23 10.50
N TRP A 298 -15.70 6.48 11.80
CA TRP A 298 -15.82 5.46 12.83
C TRP A 298 -17.24 4.92 12.91
N LEU A 299 -18.23 5.79 12.76
CA LEU A 299 -19.61 5.35 12.70
C LEU A 299 -19.86 4.52 11.44
N LEU A 300 -19.42 4.99 10.26
CA LEU A 300 -19.51 4.22 9.01
C LEU A 300 -18.84 2.85 9.13
N GLU A 301 -17.72 2.73 9.87
CA GLU A 301 -17.09 1.45 10.18
C GLU A 301 -17.95 0.56 11.09
N ALA A 302 -18.51 1.11 12.17
CA ALA A 302 -19.41 0.36 13.04
C ALA A 302 -20.67 -0.08 12.28
N LEU A 303 -21.18 0.78 11.40
CA LEU A 303 -22.35 0.51 10.57
C LEU A 303 -22.07 -0.62 9.57
N ALA A 304 -20.89 -0.56 8.96
CA ALA A 304 -20.40 -1.55 8.03
C ALA A 304 -20.25 -2.93 8.69
N ASP A 305 -19.63 -2.97 9.87
CA ASP A 305 -19.42 -4.20 10.63
C ASP A 305 -20.76 -4.81 11.12
N ALA A 306 -21.80 -3.99 11.28
CA ALA A 306 -23.13 -4.40 11.73
C ALA A 306 -24.01 -5.03 10.64
N LEU A 307 -23.87 -4.62 9.37
CA LEU A 307 -24.79 -5.04 8.30
C LEU A 307 -24.96 -6.56 8.17
N PRO A 308 -23.89 -7.39 8.18
CA PRO A 308 -24.04 -8.82 7.93
C PRO A 308 -24.90 -9.55 8.99
N GLY A 309 -25.13 -8.93 10.15
CA GLY A 309 -25.98 -9.46 11.22
C GLY A 309 -27.47 -9.11 11.07
N LEU A 310 -27.86 -8.26 10.11
CA LEU A 310 -29.25 -7.80 9.95
C LEU A 310 -30.09 -8.79 9.12
N PRO A 311 -31.41 -8.88 9.33
CA PRO A 311 -32.32 -9.56 8.42
C PRO A 311 -32.21 -9.00 6.98
N PRO A 312 -32.28 -9.83 5.91
CA PRO A 312 -32.14 -9.39 4.52
C PRO A 312 -33.07 -8.24 4.12
N GLU A 313 -34.29 -8.24 4.66
CA GLU A 313 -35.32 -7.21 4.46
C GLU A 313 -34.86 -5.82 4.93
N LEU A 314 -34.05 -5.77 5.99
CA LEU A 314 -33.53 -4.52 6.57
C LEU A 314 -32.18 -4.11 5.96
N GLN A 315 -31.46 -5.03 5.31
CA GLN A 315 -30.16 -4.72 4.75
C GLN A 315 -30.25 -3.74 3.57
N ALA A 316 -31.34 -3.72 2.79
CA ALA A 316 -31.54 -2.80 1.67
C ALA A 316 -31.77 -1.34 2.12
N ASP A 317 -32.69 -1.12 3.06
CA ASP A 317 -32.93 0.20 3.66
C ASP A 317 -31.70 0.73 4.39
N TYR A 318 -30.97 -0.19 5.02
CA TYR A 318 -29.72 0.11 5.68
C TYR A 318 -28.61 0.46 4.69
N TRP A 319 -28.58 -0.17 3.52
CA TRP A 319 -27.67 0.18 2.44
C TRP A 319 -27.89 1.61 1.94
N LEU A 320 -29.16 1.96 1.71
CA LEU A 320 -29.53 3.33 1.30
C LEU A 320 -29.10 4.34 2.35
N THR A 321 -29.24 3.98 3.63
CA THR A 321 -28.83 4.80 4.77
C THR A 321 -27.31 4.96 4.86
N LEU A 322 -26.56 3.86 4.81
CA LEU A 322 -25.09 3.84 4.78
C LEU A 322 -24.54 4.66 3.61
N TYR A 323 -25.18 4.53 2.45
CA TYR A 323 -24.84 5.27 1.25
C TYR A 323 -25.14 6.77 1.41
N THR A 324 -26.33 7.13 1.90
CA THR A 324 -26.70 8.52 2.17
C THR A 324 -25.72 9.16 3.17
N LEU A 325 -25.33 8.41 4.20
CA LEU A 325 -24.34 8.83 5.19
C LEU A 325 -22.94 9.01 4.61
N ALA A 326 -22.50 8.03 3.82
CA ALA A 326 -21.27 8.10 3.06
C ALA A 326 -21.23 9.35 2.19
N MET A 327 -22.35 9.70 1.56
CA MET A 327 -22.47 10.84 0.67
C MET A 327 -22.47 12.19 1.40
N VAL A 328 -23.17 12.27 2.54
CA VAL A 328 -23.12 13.44 3.43
C VAL A 328 -21.69 13.66 3.93
N HIS A 329 -21.00 12.59 4.33
CA HIS A 329 -19.60 12.67 4.77
C HIS A 329 -18.65 13.06 3.64
N LEU A 330 -18.80 12.46 2.45
CA LEU A 330 -17.98 12.80 1.28
C LEU A 330 -18.13 14.29 0.89
N ARG A 331 -19.29 14.88 1.14
CA ARG A 331 -19.56 16.30 0.91
C ARG A 331 -18.93 17.20 1.97
N SER A 332 -18.85 16.76 3.23
CA SER A 332 -18.39 17.58 4.36
C SER A 332 -16.89 17.47 4.65
N SER A 333 -16.27 16.29 4.46
CA SER A 333 -14.91 16.01 4.93
C SER A 333 -13.82 16.11 3.87
N GLY A 334 -14.16 15.97 2.58
CA GLY A 334 -13.17 15.83 1.51
C GLY A 334 -12.36 14.51 1.57
N GLU A 335 -12.56 13.67 2.58
CA GLU A 335 -11.81 12.42 2.79
C GLU A 335 -12.45 11.24 2.02
N ARG A 336 -12.21 11.22 0.71
CA ARG A 336 -12.89 10.30 -0.22
C ARG A 336 -12.56 8.81 -0.06
N TYR A 337 -11.39 8.50 0.49
CA TYR A 337 -10.84 7.15 0.46
C TYR A 337 -11.40 6.21 1.54
N ILE A 338 -11.67 6.75 2.75
CA ILE A 338 -12.08 5.93 3.90
C ILE A 338 -13.51 5.40 3.70
N VAL A 339 -14.41 6.27 3.26
CA VAL A 339 -15.81 5.94 2.99
C VAL A 339 -15.96 4.86 1.91
N LEU A 340 -15.26 5.01 0.79
CA LEU A 340 -15.31 4.05 -0.32
C LEU A 340 -14.84 2.65 0.11
N ARG A 341 -13.80 2.57 0.95
CA ARG A 341 -13.27 1.29 1.45
C ARG A 341 -14.28 0.58 2.35
N GLN A 342 -15.03 1.31 3.17
CA GLN A 342 -16.03 0.71 4.05
C GLN A 342 -17.26 0.25 3.27
N LEU A 343 -17.75 1.01 2.30
CA LEU A 343 -18.84 0.57 1.43
C LEU A 343 -18.48 -0.75 0.71
N CYS A 344 -17.24 -0.93 0.25
CA CYS A 344 -16.85 -2.17 -0.41
C CYS A 344 -16.75 -3.41 0.52
N ARG A 345 -16.54 -3.25 1.84
CA ARG A 345 -16.38 -4.39 2.77
C ARG A 345 -17.70 -5.11 3.08
N VAL A 346 -18.78 -4.37 3.03
CA VAL A 346 -20.09 -4.76 3.54
C VAL A 346 -20.90 -5.53 2.48
N GLN A 347 -20.50 -5.45 1.21
CA GLN A 347 -21.32 -5.83 0.04
C GLN A 347 -21.23 -7.29 -0.40
N ASN A 348 -20.35 -8.12 0.17
CA ASN A 348 -20.18 -9.52 -0.26
C ASN A 348 -21.34 -10.47 0.12
N GLY A 349 -22.55 -9.96 0.44
CA GLY A 349 -23.61 -10.73 1.11
C GLY A 349 -25.02 -10.73 0.49
N ILE A 350 -25.41 -9.82 -0.40
CA ILE A 350 -26.81 -9.78 -0.92
C ILE A 350 -26.90 -9.29 -2.37
N VAL A 351 -27.71 -9.97 -3.18
CA VAL A 351 -28.09 -9.57 -4.55
C VAL A 351 -29.62 -9.60 -4.67
N GLY A 352 -30.25 -8.50 -5.11
CA GLY A 352 -31.70 -8.40 -5.34
C GLY A 352 -32.13 -7.21 -6.20
N GLU A 353 -33.40 -7.20 -6.65
CA GLU A 353 -34.00 -6.26 -7.63
C GLU A 353 -33.94 -4.77 -7.23
N HIS A 354 -33.85 -4.45 -5.94
CA HIS A 354 -33.85 -3.08 -5.42
C HIS A 354 -32.58 -2.28 -5.81
N ASN A 355 -31.56 -2.94 -6.36
CA ASN A 355 -30.36 -2.27 -6.85
C ASN A 355 -30.61 -1.48 -8.15
N ILE A 356 -31.58 -1.86 -8.99
CA ILE A 356 -31.84 -1.15 -10.27
C ILE A 356 -32.43 0.24 -10.01
N ASP A 357 -33.41 0.36 -9.11
CA ASP A 357 -34.00 1.65 -8.76
C ASP A 357 -32.98 2.56 -8.07
N LEU A 358 -32.08 1.98 -7.27
CA LEU A 358 -30.95 2.71 -6.72
C LEU A 358 -30.00 3.19 -7.83
N VAL A 359 -29.66 2.36 -8.82
CA VAL A 359 -28.84 2.78 -9.98
C VAL A 359 -29.49 3.96 -10.68
N ASN A 360 -30.77 3.84 -11.05
CA ASN A 360 -31.52 4.89 -11.74
C ASN A 360 -31.56 6.17 -10.91
N THR A 361 -31.87 6.07 -9.61
CA THR A 361 -31.90 7.22 -8.70
C THR A 361 -30.52 7.87 -8.55
N LEU A 362 -29.43 7.08 -8.51
CA LEU A 362 -28.07 7.59 -8.41
C LEU A 362 -27.60 8.24 -9.71
N ILE A 363 -28.00 7.70 -10.86
CA ILE A 363 -27.75 8.30 -12.16
C ILE A 363 -28.52 9.62 -12.28
N ASP A 364 -29.81 9.63 -11.95
CA ASP A 364 -30.65 10.84 -11.94
C ASP A 364 -30.12 11.89 -10.96
N ALA A 365 -29.71 11.47 -9.76
CA ALA A 365 -29.09 12.35 -8.77
C ALA A 365 -27.68 12.81 -9.18
N SER A 366 -26.97 12.07 -10.03
CA SER A 366 -25.65 12.46 -10.55
C SER A 366 -25.71 13.49 -11.68
N ALA A 367 -26.89 13.72 -12.26
CA ALA A 367 -27.17 14.92 -13.04
C ALA A 367 -26.91 16.20 -12.20
N VAL A 368 -26.94 16.08 -10.86
CA VAL A 368 -26.37 17.08 -9.96
C VAL A 368 -24.85 16.92 -9.96
N GLN A 369 -24.18 17.85 -10.65
CA GLN A 369 -22.75 18.00 -10.99
C GLN A 369 -21.67 17.71 -9.91
N ALA A 370 -22.03 17.21 -8.72
CA ALA A 370 -21.15 17.11 -7.56
C ALA A 370 -20.64 15.70 -7.24
N LEU A 371 -21.11 14.64 -7.93
CA LEU A 371 -20.69 13.27 -7.61
C LEU A 371 -19.50 12.80 -8.45
N PRO A 372 -18.45 12.24 -7.81
CA PRO A 372 -17.42 11.54 -8.56
C PRO A 372 -18.08 10.40 -9.35
N PHE A 373 -17.93 10.39 -10.68
CA PHE A 373 -18.49 9.36 -11.56
C PHE A 373 -18.15 7.92 -11.13
N ARG A 374 -17.06 7.72 -10.37
CA ARG A 374 -16.71 6.44 -9.72
C ARG A 374 -17.81 5.88 -8.80
N LEU A 375 -18.63 6.74 -8.19
CA LEU A 375 -19.76 6.32 -7.35
C LEU A 375 -20.94 5.80 -8.17
N ILE A 376 -21.14 6.31 -9.39
CA ILE A 376 -22.17 5.86 -10.33
C ILE A 376 -21.87 4.44 -10.84
N LEU A 377 -20.59 4.05 -10.83
CA LEU A 377 -20.14 2.73 -11.26
C LEU A 377 -20.14 1.70 -10.12
N LEU A 378 -20.36 2.12 -8.87
CA LEU A 378 -20.43 1.22 -7.74
C LEU A 378 -21.58 0.21 -7.92
N PRO A 379 -22.81 0.63 -8.26
CA PRO A 379 -23.90 -0.30 -8.50
C PRO A 379 -23.64 -1.31 -9.62
N LEU A 380 -22.96 -0.94 -10.70
CA LEU A 380 -22.59 -1.87 -11.79
C LEU A 380 -21.69 -3.03 -11.33
N ALA A 381 -20.92 -2.80 -10.27
CA ALA A 381 -20.08 -3.82 -9.66
C ALA A 381 -20.86 -4.83 -8.80
N LEU A 382 -22.06 -4.44 -8.37
CA LEU A 382 -22.82 -5.12 -7.32
C LEU A 382 -23.97 -5.93 -7.87
N VAL A 383 -24.38 -5.64 -9.10
CA VAL A 383 -25.48 -6.32 -9.76
C VAL A 383 -24.92 -7.45 -10.64
N SER A 384 -25.54 -8.63 -10.58
CA SER A 384 -25.20 -9.79 -11.41
C SER A 384 -26.38 -10.23 -12.27
N GLY A 385 -26.10 -10.93 -13.37
CA GLY A 385 -27.14 -11.46 -14.26
C GLY A 385 -27.80 -10.38 -15.13
N GLU A 386 -29.07 -10.58 -15.46
CA GLU A 386 -29.85 -9.69 -16.34
C GLU A 386 -30.00 -8.24 -15.79
N PRO A 387 -30.22 -8.02 -14.49
CA PRO A 387 -30.16 -6.69 -13.89
C PRO A 387 -28.86 -5.93 -14.17
N ARG A 388 -27.73 -6.63 -14.31
CA ARG A 388 -26.43 -6.01 -14.60
C ARG A 388 -26.38 -5.49 -16.04
N VAL A 389 -26.93 -6.26 -16.97
CA VAL A 389 -27.05 -5.86 -18.37
C VAL A 389 -27.89 -4.59 -18.47
N GLN A 390 -29.04 -4.58 -17.80
CA GLN A 390 -29.91 -3.42 -17.78
C GLN A 390 -29.23 -2.20 -17.16
N ALA A 391 -28.62 -2.34 -15.97
CA ALA A 391 -27.92 -1.24 -15.32
C ALA A 391 -26.76 -0.71 -16.18
N TRP A 392 -26.00 -1.59 -16.83
CA TRP A 392 -24.91 -1.20 -17.72
C TRP A 392 -25.42 -0.40 -18.93
N ASN A 393 -26.47 -0.89 -19.58
CA ASN A 393 -27.10 -0.20 -20.71
C ASN A 393 -27.65 1.16 -20.29
N THR A 394 -28.34 1.25 -19.14
CA THR A 394 -28.82 2.54 -18.62
C THR A 394 -27.68 3.54 -18.43
N VAL A 395 -26.51 3.10 -17.93
CA VAL A 395 -25.35 3.99 -17.76
C VAL A 395 -24.77 4.44 -19.12
N LEU A 396 -24.75 3.55 -20.12
CA LEU A 396 -24.33 3.92 -21.48
C LEU A 396 -25.31 4.92 -22.13
N ASP A 397 -26.62 4.67 -22.01
CA ASP A 397 -27.67 5.56 -22.54
C ASP A 397 -27.58 6.96 -21.90
N HIS A 398 -27.31 7.01 -20.59
CA HIS A 398 -27.07 8.29 -19.92
C HIS A 398 -25.77 8.94 -20.36
N ALA A 399 -24.70 8.17 -20.55
CA ALA A 399 -23.43 8.69 -21.03
C ALA A 399 -23.60 9.36 -22.40
N GLU A 400 -24.44 8.83 -23.28
CA GLU A 400 -24.70 9.38 -24.62
C GLU A 400 -25.29 10.79 -24.60
N VAL A 401 -26.16 11.09 -23.63
CA VAL A 401 -26.83 12.40 -23.52
C VAL A 401 -26.06 13.44 -22.70
N LEU A 402 -24.92 13.07 -22.12
CA LEU A 402 -24.08 14.01 -21.36
C LEU A 402 -23.32 14.99 -22.26
N GLU A 403 -23.11 16.20 -21.74
CA GLU A 403 -22.24 17.19 -22.39
C GLU A 403 -20.80 16.64 -22.50
N PRO A 404 -20.01 17.06 -23.51
CA PRO A 404 -18.66 16.55 -23.76
C PRO A 404 -17.76 16.53 -22.51
N GLU A 405 -17.78 17.60 -21.71
CA GLU A 405 -16.95 17.72 -20.50
C GLU A 405 -17.34 16.70 -19.41
N GLN A 406 -18.63 16.35 -19.32
CA GLN A 406 -19.13 15.35 -18.38
C GLN A 406 -18.81 13.94 -18.90
N ARG A 407 -18.99 13.69 -20.19
CA ARG A 407 -18.58 12.45 -20.84
C ARG A 407 -17.08 12.18 -20.68
N ASN A 408 -16.24 13.20 -20.85
CA ASN A 408 -14.79 13.10 -20.68
C ASN A 408 -14.39 12.66 -19.25
N GLN A 409 -15.23 12.92 -18.24
CA GLN A 409 -15.00 12.44 -16.87
C GLN A 409 -15.57 11.04 -16.63
N LEU A 410 -16.72 10.71 -17.23
CA LEU A 410 -17.39 9.42 -17.07
C LEU A 410 -16.72 8.30 -17.86
N LEU A 411 -16.40 8.52 -19.14
CA LEU A 411 -15.91 7.47 -20.05
C LEU A 411 -14.60 6.80 -19.57
N PRO A 412 -13.59 7.53 -19.05
CA PRO A 412 -12.41 6.88 -18.47
C PRO A 412 -12.77 6.01 -17.26
N ALA A 413 -13.74 6.42 -16.44
CA ALA A 413 -14.17 5.63 -15.30
C ALA A 413 -14.89 4.35 -15.76
N LEU A 414 -15.75 4.45 -16.78
CA LEU A 414 -16.42 3.30 -17.38
C LEU A 414 -15.44 2.29 -17.97
N ALA A 415 -14.45 2.76 -18.73
CA ALA A 415 -13.40 1.91 -19.29
C ALA A 415 -12.61 1.16 -18.21
N LEU A 416 -12.37 1.77 -17.05
CA LEU A 416 -11.71 1.09 -15.92
C LEU A 416 -12.59 0.04 -15.22
N THR A 417 -13.89 -0.02 -15.53
CA THR A 417 -14.83 -1.01 -15.00
C THR A 417 -15.26 -2.05 -16.05
N LEU A 418 -14.51 -2.16 -17.14
CA LEU A 418 -14.86 -3.01 -18.27
C LEU A 418 -14.78 -4.51 -17.94
N ASP A 419 -13.97 -4.89 -16.94
CA ASP A 419 -13.95 -6.22 -16.34
C ASP A 419 -15.31 -6.62 -15.72
N ARG A 420 -16.15 -5.63 -15.47
CA ARG A 420 -17.49 -5.75 -14.90
C ARG A 420 -18.59 -5.56 -15.93
N ALA A 421 -18.28 -5.39 -17.20
CA ALA A 421 -19.31 -5.37 -18.22
C ALA A 421 -19.90 -6.78 -18.42
N PRO A 422 -21.20 -6.91 -18.73
CA PRO A 422 -21.80 -8.20 -19.07
C PRO A 422 -21.19 -8.82 -20.35
N ASP A 423 -20.84 -7.98 -21.31
CA ASP A 423 -20.07 -8.30 -22.51
C ASP A 423 -18.97 -7.23 -22.64
N SER A 424 -17.73 -7.60 -22.32
CA SER A 424 -16.61 -6.66 -22.33
C SER A 424 -16.28 -6.15 -23.73
N GLY A 425 -16.50 -6.94 -24.78
CA GLY A 425 -16.27 -6.54 -26.16
C GLY A 425 -17.25 -5.46 -26.61
N ALA A 426 -18.55 -5.74 -26.45
CA ALA A 426 -19.60 -4.79 -26.81
C ALA A 426 -19.51 -3.50 -25.99
N ALA A 427 -19.21 -3.60 -24.69
CA ALA A 427 -19.00 -2.44 -23.83
C ALA A 427 -17.79 -1.60 -24.24
N TRP A 428 -16.68 -2.25 -24.61
CA TRP A 428 -15.49 -1.56 -25.10
C TRP A 428 -15.76 -0.80 -26.39
N ASP A 429 -16.49 -1.42 -27.32
CA ASP A 429 -16.90 -0.81 -28.58
C ASP A 429 -17.79 0.42 -28.37
N ALA A 430 -18.77 0.32 -27.47
CA ALA A 430 -19.65 1.44 -27.12
C ALA A 430 -18.88 2.60 -26.49
N ILE A 431 -17.99 2.32 -25.53
CA ILE A 431 -17.18 3.35 -24.87
C ILE A 431 -16.20 3.99 -25.86
N LEU A 432 -15.59 3.21 -26.77
CA LEU A 432 -14.74 3.75 -27.82
C LEU A 432 -15.53 4.65 -28.76
N ALA A 433 -16.72 4.25 -29.21
CA ALA A 433 -17.56 5.06 -30.07
C ALA A 433 -17.88 6.42 -29.43
N MET A 434 -18.37 6.42 -28.19
CA MET A 434 -18.64 7.66 -27.44
C MET A 434 -17.37 8.49 -27.21
N THR A 435 -16.21 7.85 -27.00
CA THR A 435 -14.93 8.54 -26.85
C THR A 435 -14.55 9.26 -28.14
N LEU A 436 -14.78 8.65 -29.30
CA LEU A 436 -14.44 9.25 -30.60
C LEU A 436 -15.35 10.42 -30.99
N GLU A 437 -16.52 10.55 -30.36
CA GLU A 437 -17.41 11.70 -30.51
C GLU A 437 -16.98 12.92 -29.69
N LEU A 438 -16.10 12.75 -28.69
CA LEU A 438 -15.57 13.86 -27.92
C LEU A 438 -14.68 14.77 -28.80
N PRO A 439 -14.56 16.06 -28.46
CA PRO A 439 -13.53 16.91 -29.03
C PRO A 439 -12.15 16.26 -28.92
N VAL A 440 -11.34 16.32 -29.98
CA VAL A 440 -10.04 15.62 -30.08
C VAL A 440 -9.10 15.83 -28.88
N HIS A 441 -9.14 17.01 -28.24
CA HIS A 441 -8.32 17.34 -27.07
C HIS A 441 -8.82 16.75 -25.75
N GLU A 442 -10.00 16.13 -25.74
CA GLU A 442 -10.61 15.46 -24.60
C GLU A 442 -10.51 13.93 -24.70
N GLN A 443 -10.27 13.40 -25.90
CA GLN A 443 -10.24 11.95 -26.15
C GLN A 443 -9.10 11.22 -25.41
N GLY A 444 -7.99 11.91 -25.11
CA GLY A 444 -6.75 11.28 -24.64
C GLY A 444 -6.88 10.47 -23.34
N ALA A 445 -7.64 10.97 -22.37
CA ALA A 445 -7.83 10.29 -21.09
C ALA A 445 -8.67 9.01 -21.23
N ALA A 446 -9.76 9.08 -21.98
CA ALA A 446 -10.65 7.95 -22.22
C ALA A 446 -9.98 6.86 -23.07
N LEU A 447 -9.26 7.23 -24.15
CA LEU A 447 -8.49 6.27 -24.95
C LEU A 447 -7.39 5.59 -24.14
N SER A 448 -6.72 6.31 -23.23
CA SER A 448 -5.73 5.72 -22.32
C SER A 448 -6.37 4.75 -21.33
N ALA A 449 -7.57 5.05 -20.83
CA ALA A 449 -8.32 4.12 -19.98
C ALA A 449 -8.74 2.86 -20.76
N LEU A 450 -9.23 3.03 -21.99
CA LEU A 450 -9.59 1.92 -22.89
C LEU A 450 -8.39 1.04 -23.25
N ALA A 451 -7.22 1.62 -23.46
CA ALA A 451 -5.98 0.87 -23.65
C ALA A 451 -5.72 -0.04 -22.44
N ASN A 452 -5.75 0.49 -21.21
CA ASN A 452 -5.60 -0.35 -20.00
C ASN A 452 -6.67 -1.45 -19.91
N ALA A 453 -7.89 -1.15 -20.33
CA ALA A 453 -9.01 -2.09 -20.29
C ALA A 453 -8.89 -3.24 -21.30
N MET A 454 -7.99 -3.15 -22.30
CA MET A 454 -7.78 -4.22 -23.29
C MET A 454 -7.42 -5.57 -22.66
N ALA A 455 -6.81 -5.58 -21.47
CA ALA A 455 -6.49 -6.80 -20.74
C ALA A 455 -7.74 -7.61 -20.31
N HIS A 456 -8.93 -7.00 -20.37
CA HIS A 456 -10.21 -7.63 -20.04
C HIS A 456 -11.02 -8.07 -21.27
N LEU A 457 -10.48 -7.86 -22.48
CA LEU A 457 -11.11 -8.30 -23.71
C LEU A 457 -10.83 -9.80 -23.98
N PRO A 458 -11.75 -10.51 -24.65
CA PRO A 458 -11.45 -11.80 -25.25
C PRO A 458 -10.22 -11.69 -26.15
N ARG A 459 -9.36 -12.72 -26.15
CA ARG A 459 -8.06 -12.68 -26.84
C ARG A 459 -8.22 -12.41 -28.34
N GLU A 460 -9.27 -12.94 -28.94
CA GLU A 460 -9.65 -12.76 -30.34
C GLU A 460 -10.04 -11.31 -30.70
N GLN A 461 -10.32 -10.46 -29.72
CA GLN A 461 -10.69 -9.04 -29.92
C GLN A 461 -9.53 -8.08 -29.67
N VAL A 462 -8.47 -8.51 -28.98
CA VAL A 462 -7.33 -7.65 -28.59
C VAL A 462 -6.65 -7.02 -29.82
N ASP A 463 -6.46 -7.77 -30.89
CA ASP A 463 -5.80 -7.28 -32.12
C ASP A 463 -6.63 -6.17 -32.78
N SER A 464 -7.94 -6.39 -32.94
CA SER A 464 -8.88 -5.41 -33.49
C SER A 464 -8.97 -4.16 -32.62
N ALA A 465 -9.01 -4.34 -31.30
CA ALA A 465 -9.01 -3.24 -30.33
C ALA A 465 -7.71 -2.41 -30.42
N LEU A 466 -6.55 -3.06 -30.59
CA LEU A 466 -5.28 -2.36 -30.77
C LEU A 466 -5.30 -1.53 -32.06
N ASP A 467 -5.71 -2.12 -33.18
CA ASP A 467 -5.76 -1.44 -34.48
C ASP A 467 -6.63 -0.18 -34.40
N ARG A 468 -7.81 -0.29 -33.77
CA ARG A 468 -8.73 0.85 -33.58
C ARG A 468 -8.16 1.92 -32.66
N LEU A 469 -7.44 1.55 -31.58
CA LEU A 469 -6.78 2.53 -30.72
C LEU A 469 -5.59 3.22 -31.41
N LEU A 470 -4.84 2.49 -32.24
CA LEU A 470 -3.75 3.08 -33.04
C LEU A 470 -4.28 4.05 -34.10
N GLU A 471 -5.42 3.75 -34.71
CA GLU A 471 -6.14 4.65 -35.60
C GLU A 471 -6.63 5.91 -34.85
N ALA A 472 -7.29 5.72 -33.71
CA ALA A 472 -7.77 6.79 -32.83
C ALA A 472 -6.64 7.67 -32.27
N ALA A 473 -5.43 7.12 -32.09
CA ALA A 473 -4.26 7.86 -31.64
C ALA A 473 -3.74 8.87 -32.68
N GLY A 474 -4.05 8.68 -33.97
CA GLY A 474 -3.60 9.52 -35.08
C GLY A 474 -3.94 11.01 -34.92
N PRO A 475 -5.23 11.38 -34.74
CA PRO A 475 -5.66 12.77 -34.59
C PRO A 475 -5.32 13.42 -33.24
N LEU A 476 -4.93 12.64 -32.22
CA LEU A 476 -4.72 13.17 -30.86
C LEU A 476 -3.68 14.29 -30.77
N PRO A 477 -3.82 15.20 -29.79
CA PRO A 477 -2.76 16.14 -29.47
C PRO A 477 -1.44 15.41 -29.19
N ARG A 478 -0.33 16.07 -29.54
CA ARG A 478 1.03 15.51 -29.45
C ARG A 478 1.30 14.79 -28.12
N ARG A 479 0.92 15.41 -26.99
CA ARG A 479 1.15 14.84 -25.65
C ARG A 479 0.33 13.56 -25.43
N ASP A 480 -0.96 13.61 -25.69
CA ASP A 480 -1.87 12.47 -25.45
C ASP A 480 -1.52 11.29 -26.35
N ARG A 481 -1.12 11.56 -27.60
CA ARG A 481 -0.63 10.54 -28.52
C ARG A 481 0.63 9.84 -27.98
N ILE A 482 1.58 10.59 -27.42
CA ILE A 482 2.79 10.02 -26.80
C ILE A 482 2.42 9.15 -25.61
N ASP A 483 1.56 9.66 -24.71
CA ASP A 483 1.15 8.96 -23.49
C ASP A 483 0.40 7.67 -23.82
N LEU A 484 -0.53 7.71 -24.78
CA LEU A 484 -1.26 6.54 -25.27
C LEU A 484 -0.32 5.50 -25.90
N LEU A 485 0.62 5.91 -26.77
CA LEU A 485 1.56 4.97 -27.39
C LEU A 485 2.54 4.36 -26.36
N ALA A 486 2.96 5.12 -25.36
CA ALA A 486 3.77 4.60 -24.25
C ALA A 486 2.98 3.57 -23.42
N LEU A 487 1.68 3.80 -23.23
CA LEU A 487 0.80 2.87 -22.54
C LEU A 487 0.58 1.59 -23.34
N LEU A 488 0.22 1.70 -24.63
CA LEU A 488 0.03 0.56 -25.54
C LEU A 488 1.28 -0.30 -25.62
N SER A 489 2.46 0.32 -25.60
CA SER A 489 3.75 -0.38 -25.56
C SER A 489 3.90 -1.35 -24.37
N ARG A 490 3.18 -1.11 -23.26
CA ARG A 490 3.17 -1.96 -22.06
C ARG A 490 2.21 -3.15 -22.14
N LEU A 491 1.32 -3.16 -23.13
CA LEU A 491 0.26 -4.15 -23.27
C LEU A 491 0.57 -5.18 -24.35
N VAL A 492 1.53 -4.87 -25.23
CA VAL A 492 1.99 -5.78 -26.27
C VAL A 492 2.63 -7.04 -25.68
N VAL A 493 2.16 -8.21 -26.12
CA VAL A 493 2.69 -9.53 -25.71
C VAL A 493 3.17 -10.41 -26.87
N ASP A 494 2.72 -10.17 -28.10
CA ASP A 494 3.18 -10.89 -29.29
C ASP A 494 3.91 -9.98 -30.28
N SER A 495 4.62 -10.62 -31.23
CA SER A 495 5.45 -9.94 -32.20
C SER A 495 4.68 -9.21 -33.30
N GLY A 496 3.39 -9.51 -33.50
CA GLY A 496 2.51 -8.80 -34.43
C GLY A 496 2.14 -7.43 -33.87
N LEU A 497 1.52 -7.42 -32.69
CA LEU A 497 1.14 -6.20 -31.97
C LEU A 497 2.36 -5.31 -31.70
N TRP A 498 3.51 -5.91 -31.38
CA TRP A 498 4.76 -5.17 -31.15
C TRP A 498 5.17 -4.37 -32.37
N GLN A 499 5.04 -4.96 -33.56
CA GLN A 499 5.40 -4.31 -34.81
C GLN A 499 4.46 -3.18 -35.17
N GLN A 500 3.16 -3.35 -34.91
CA GLN A 500 2.18 -2.29 -35.13
C GLN A 500 2.48 -1.07 -34.24
N VAL A 501 2.65 -1.27 -32.93
CA VAL A 501 2.99 -0.19 -32.00
C VAL A 501 4.33 0.46 -32.36
N PHE A 502 5.35 -0.33 -32.70
CA PHE A 502 6.65 0.20 -33.14
C PHE A 502 6.51 1.11 -34.38
N ARG A 503 5.70 0.71 -35.38
CA ARG A 503 5.44 1.55 -36.57
C ARG A 503 4.73 2.86 -36.20
N ALA A 504 3.73 2.80 -35.33
CA ALA A 504 3.02 3.99 -34.85
C ALA A 504 3.96 4.97 -34.12
N ILE A 505 4.90 4.45 -33.33
CA ILE A 505 5.96 5.23 -32.68
C ILE A 505 6.93 5.83 -33.71
N GLN A 506 7.33 5.08 -34.76
CA GLN A 506 8.18 5.62 -35.82
C GLN A 506 7.51 6.75 -36.62
N ALA A 507 6.18 6.77 -36.68
CA ALA A 507 5.41 7.85 -37.30
C ALA A 507 5.36 9.13 -36.43
N LEU A 508 5.89 9.12 -35.21
CA LEU A 508 6.04 10.34 -34.40
C LEU A 508 7.22 11.21 -34.88
N PRO A 509 7.20 12.53 -34.65
CA PRO A 509 8.39 13.36 -34.73
C PRO A 509 9.53 12.80 -33.88
N ARG A 510 10.79 12.97 -34.31
CA ARG A 510 11.95 12.36 -33.61
C ARG A 510 12.02 12.68 -32.11
N LEU A 511 11.67 13.91 -31.73
CA LEU A 511 11.69 14.38 -30.33
C LEU A 511 10.65 13.68 -29.43
N ASP A 512 9.66 13.01 -30.01
CA ASP A 512 8.52 12.40 -29.29
C ASP A 512 8.63 10.89 -29.14
N ARG A 513 9.57 10.28 -29.85
CA ARG A 513 9.83 8.84 -29.82
C ARG A 513 10.46 8.31 -28.53
N PRO A 514 11.25 9.07 -27.73
CA PRO A 514 12.01 8.48 -26.62
C PRO A 514 11.15 7.76 -25.58
N LEU A 515 10.06 8.38 -25.11
CA LEU A 515 9.23 7.83 -24.04
C LEU A 515 8.46 6.56 -24.49
N PRO A 516 7.78 6.54 -25.65
CA PRO A 516 7.13 5.32 -26.14
C PRO A 516 8.13 4.22 -26.50
N LEU A 517 9.27 4.55 -27.12
CA LEU A 517 10.30 3.56 -27.43
C LEU A 517 10.88 2.93 -26.14
N SER A 518 11.05 3.71 -25.08
CA SER A 518 11.56 3.20 -23.80
C SER A 518 10.56 2.22 -23.19
N SER A 519 9.28 2.58 -23.21
CA SER A 519 8.20 1.70 -22.72
C SER A 519 8.10 0.43 -23.56
N LEU A 520 8.31 0.51 -24.88
CA LEU A 520 8.30 -0.66 -25.77
C LEU A 520 9.53 -1.56 -25.55
N ALA A 521 10.68 -0.96 -25.22
CA ALA A 521 11.91 -1.70 -24.91
C ALA A 521 11.73 -2.57 -23.68
N ASP A 522 11.13 -2.02 -22.61
CA ASP A 522 10.86 -2.76 -21.37
C ASP A 522 10.00 -4.02 -21.57
N ASN A 523 9.25 -4.09 -22.68
CA ASN A 523 8.36 -5.22 -22.99
C ASN A 523 8.95 -6.21 -24.02
N ILE A 524 10.18 -6.01 -24.50
CA ILE A 524 10.86 -6.99 -25.38
C ILE A 524 10.90 -8.37 -24.72
N GLU A 525 11.02 -8.43 -23.39
CA GLU A 525 11.11 -9.69 -22.65
C GLU A 525 9.84 -10.55 -22.73
N ARG A 526 8.71 -9.95 -23.11
CA ARG A 526 7.42 -10.63 -23.22
C ARG A 526 7.25 -11.37 -24.55
N LEU A 527 8.13 -11.12 -25.53
CA LEU A 527 8.09 -11.82 -26.81
C LEU A 527 8.48 -13.29 -26.64
N HIS A 528 7.77 -14.19 -27.33
CA HIS A 528 7.79 -15.62 -27.04
C HIS A 528 9.09 -16.30 -27.46
N THR A 529 9.78 -15.80 -28.49
CA THR A 529 10.99 -16.43 -29.01
C THR A 529 12.22 -15.52 -28.90
N ALA A 530 13.38 -16.13 -28.64
CA ALA A 530 14.66 -15.40 -28.63
C ALA A 530 14.94 -14.67 -29.95
N THR A 531 14.46 -15.20 -31.08
CA THR A 531 14.56 -14.58 -32.40
C THR A 531 13.74 -13.30 -32.47
N GLU A 532 12.49 -13.30 -32.01
CA GLU A 532 11.64 -12.11 -31.95
C GLU A 532 12.22 -11.06 -30.99
N MET A 533 12.67 -11.47 -29.81
CA MET A 533 13.30 -10.58 -28.84
C MET A 533 14.53 -9.89 -29.44
N THR A 534 15.40 -10.66 -30.12
CA THR A 534 16.61 -10.13 -30.76
C THR A 534 16.27 -9.16 -31.90
N ALA A 535 15.26 -9.49 -32.71
CA ALA A 535 14.80 -8.62 -33.80
C ALA A 535 14.19 -7.32 -33.27
N ALA A 536 13.35 -7.39 -32.23
CA ALA A 536 12.76 -6.24 -31.56
C ALA A 536 13.83 -5.34 -30.94
N TRP A 537 14.77 -5.92 -30.20
CA TRP A 537 15.90 -5.20 -29.60
C TRP A 537 16.71 -4.45 -30.65
N ARG A 538 17.06 -5.12 -31.77
CA ARG A 538 17.79 -4.49 -32.88
C ARG A 538 17.04 -3.31 -33.48
N ARG A 539 15.73 -3.44 -33.69
CA ARG A 539 14.88 -2.36 -34.22
C ARG A 539 14.82 -1.16 -33.29
N ILE A 540 14.70 -1.36 -31.96
CA ILE A 540 14.75 -0.25 -31.00
C ILE A 540 16.15 0.37 -30.96
N TRP A 541 17.20 -0.43 -31.01
CA TRP A 541 18.57 0.08 -31.06
C TRP A 541 18.79 0.98 -32.29
N GLU A 542 18.41 0.54 -33.49
CA GLU A 542 18.50 1.33 -34.72
C GLU A 542 17.66 2.62 -34.64
N ALA A 543 16.44 2.53 -34.09
CA ALA A 543 15.60 3.70 -33.83
C ALA A 543 16.26 4.69 -32.86
N THR A 544 16.91 4.18 -31.82
CA THR A 544 17.62 4.98 -30.81
C THR A 544 18.80 5.72 -31.44
N LEU A 545 19.58 5.06 -32.29
CA LEU A 545 20.69 5.71 -33.01
C LEU A 545 20.22 6.84 -33.94
N ALA A 546 18.99 6.79 -34.44
CA ALA A 546 18.42 7.84 -35.28
C ALA A 546 17.96 9.10 -34.48
N LEU A 547 17.94 9.04 -33.15
CA LEU A 547 17.55 10.17 -32.29
C LEU A 547 18.69 11.17 -32.08
N HIS A 548 18.36 12.34 -31.56
CA HIS A 548 19.35 13.32 -31.13
C HIS A 548 20.12 12.79 -29.90
N PRO A 549 21.45 13.04 -29.76
CA PRO A 549 22.25 12.47 -28.65
C PRO A 549 21.65 12.65 -27.26
N ASN A 550 21.08 13.82 -26.95
CA ASN A 550 20.44 14.09 -25.66
C ASN A 550 19.23 13.19 -25.36
N ASP A 551 18.52 12.73 -26.39
CA ASP A 551 17.31 11.92 -26.26
C ASP A 551 17.63 10.41 -26.19
N ARG A 552 18.85 10.02 -26.57
CA ARG A 552 19.29 8.62 -26.59
C ARG A 552 19.50 8.06 -25.20
N LEU A 553 19.89 8.89 -24.24
CA LEU A 553 20.38 8.42 -22.94
C LEU A 553 19.32 7.62 -22.17
N LEU A 554 18.06 8.08 -22.15
CA LEU A 554 16.95 7.34 -21.56
C LEU A 554 16.74 5.96 -22.21
N LEU A 555 16.80 5.91 -23.53
CA LEU A 555 16.62 4.67 -24.28
C LEU A 555 17.78 3.69 -24.13
N LEU A 556 18.99 4.21 -24.09
CA LEU A 556 20.19 3.41 -23.85
C LEU A 556 20.12 2.76 -22.46
N MET A 557 19.60 3.46 -21.44
CA MET A 557 19.36 2.86 -20.13
C MET A 557 18.29 1.75 -20.16
N ALA A 558 17.18 1.96 -20.86
CA ALA A 558 16.15 0.93 -21.02
C ALA A 558 16.66 -0.31 -21.78
N LEU A 559 17.47 -0.09 -22.84
CA LEU A 559 18.09 -1.16 -23.61
C LEU A 559 19.14 -1.94 -22.81
N ASP A 560 19.91 -1.28 -21.92
CA ASP A 560 20.85 -1.99 -21.03
C ASP A 560 20.12 -2.84 -19.98
N SER A 561 19.04 -2.32 -19.40
CA SER A 561 18.17 -3.05 -18.46
C SER A 561 17.59 -4.33 -19.09
N THR A 562 17.13 -4.25 -20.35
CA THR A 562 16.54 -5.37 -21.09
C THR A 562 17.60 -6.34 -21.61
N ARG A 563 18.81 -5.85 -21.94
CA ARG A 563 19.95 -6.69 -22.36
C ARG A 563 20.24 -7.82 -21.38
N ASN A 564 20.26 -7.50 -20.08
CA ASN A 564 20.59 -8.46 -19.03
C ASN A 564 19.50 -9.54 -18.83
N ARG A 565 18.34 -9.38 -19.46
CA ARG A 565 17.19 -10.29 -19.35
C ARG A 565 16.97 -11.16 -20.60
N LEU A 566 17.71 -10.91 -21.68
CA LEU A 566 17.63 -11.73 -22.88
C LEU A 566 18.15 -13.15 -22.59
N PRO A 567 17.47 -14.21 -23.07
CA PRO A 567 17.86 -15.59 -22.81
C PRO A 567 19.28 -15.85 -23.33
N ALA A 568 20.08 -16.65 -22.61
CA ALA A 568 21.52 -16.83 -22.87
C ALA A 568 21.89 -17.13 -24.34
N ARG A 569 21.03 -17.82 -25.10
CA ARG A 569 21.24 -18.10 -26.53
C ARG A 569 21.08 -16.88 -27.45
N GLY A 570 20.24 -15.90 -27.09
CA GLY A 570 20.13 -14.60 -27.79
C GLY A 570 20.97 -13.49 -27.13
N GLY A 571 21.20 -13.61 -25.82
CA GLY A 571 21.95 -12.65 -25.01
C GLY A 571 23.40 -12.47 -25.44
N TRP A 572 24.05 -13.53 -25.96
CA TRP A 572 25.43 -13.38 -26.49
C TRP A 572 25.48 -12.49 -27.73
N LEU A 573 24.53 -12.62 -28.67
CA LEU A 573 24.50 -11.78 -29.86
C LEU A 573 24.15 -10.33 -29.49
N ALA A 574 23.19 -10.13 -28.60
CA ALA A 574 22.83 -8.81 -28.09
C ALA A 574 23.99 -8.16 -27.31
N ASP A 575 24.71 -8.92 -26.46
CA ASP A 575 25.87 -8.44 -25.72
C ASP A 575 27.06 -8.11 -26.65
N TRP A 576 27.32 -8.94 -27.65
CA TRP A 576 28.35 -8.67 -28.65
C TRP A 576 28.00 -7.44 -29.50
N GLN A 577 26.76 -7.33 -29.98
CA GLN A 577 26.29 -6.16 -30.72
C GLN A 577 26.35 -4.90 -29.86
N TRP A 578 25.90 -4.98 -28.61
CA TRP A 578 26.00 -3.89 -27.63
C TRP A 578 27.45 -3.44 -27.46
N LYS A 579 28.38 -4.35 -27.12
CA LYS A 579 29.80 -4.01 -26.93
C LYS A 579 30.40 -3.39 -28.18
N ARG A 580 30.12 -3.96 -29.36
CA ARG A 580 30.64 -3.45 -30.63
C ARG A 580 30.09 -2.07 -30.96
N GLN A 581 28.80 -1.83 -30.74
CA GLN A 581 28.13 -0.60 -31.14
C GLN A 581 28.31 0.52 -30.11
N THR A 582 28.34 0.21 -28.81
CA THR A 582 28.67 1.18 -27.76
C THR A 582 30.13 1.65 -27.84
N ALA A 583 31.06 0.79 -28.27
CA ALA A 583 32.42 1.19 -28.59
C ALA A 583 32.53 2.16 -29.77
N ALA A 584 31.51 2.20 -30.64
CA ALA A 584 31.43 3.11 -31.79
C ALA A 584 30.65 4.40 -31.49
N LEU A 585 30.01 4.52 -30.31
CA LEU A 585 29.33 5.75 -29.92
C LEU A 585 30.34 6.87 -29.61
N PRO A 586 29.95 8.15 -29.78
CA PRO A 586 30.74 9.27 -29.29
C PRO A 586 31.12 9.05 -27.82
N ARG A 587 32.34 9.44 -27.43
CA ARG A 587 32.85 9.23 -26.06
C ARG A 587 31.88 9.69 -24.97
N THR A 588 31.11 10.76 -25.22
CA THR A 588 30.10 11.27 -24.29
C THR A 588 29.03 10.23 -23.97
N ASP A 589 28.54 9.48 -24.95
CA ASP A 589 27.47 8.49 -24.79
C ASP A 589 28.04 7.18 -24.20
N ALA A 590 29.27 6.82 -24.59
CA ALA A 590 29.96 5.64 -24.08
C ALA A 590 30.27 5.72 -22.56
N ILE A 591 30.57 6.92 -22.05
CA ILE A 591 30.84 7.14 -20.62
C ILE A 591 29.62 6.82 -19.74
N TRP A 592 28.40 7.04 -20.23
CA TRP A 592 27.18 6.77 -19.48
C TRP A 592 26.80 5.29 -19.43
N LEU A 593 27.19 4.51 -20.45
CA LEU A 593 26.83 3.10 -20.57
C LEU A 593 27.84 2.15 -19.90
N ASP A 594 29.09 2.59 -19.77
CA ASP A 594 30.09 1.80 -19.08
C ASP A 594 30.06 2.09 -17.57
N GLY A 595 29.23 1.34 -16.82
CA GLY A 595 29.19 1.37 -15.36
C GLY A 595 30.52 0.99 -14.67
N SER A 596 31.57 0.65 -15.43
CA SER A 596 32.94 0.50 -14.95
C SER A 596 33.76 1.80 -14.99
N ALA A 597 33.38 2.80 -15.79
CA ALA A 597 34.07 4.10 -15.86
C ALA A 597 33.91 4.92 -14.56
N PHE A 598 32.90 4.64 -13.75
CA PHE A 598 32.76 5.20 -12.39
C PHE A 598 33.64 4.48 -11.34
N ARG A 599 34.23 3.31 -11.68
CA ARG A 599 35.03 2.46 -10.77
C ARG A 599 36.54 2.68 -10.90
N ALA A 600 36.96 3.56 -11.81
CA ALA A 600 38.36 3.79 -12.08
C ALA A 600 38.65 5.30 -12.16
N ARG A 601 38.46 6.01 -11.05
CA ARG A 601 39.29 7.19 -10.74
C ARG A 601 39.66 7.20 -9.26
N PRO A 602 40.91 7.59 -8.93
CA PRO A 602 41.38 7.77 -7.56
C PRO A 602 40.65 8.90 -6.83
#